data_AF-A0A6L3IJ14-F1
#
_entry.id   AF-A0A6L3IJ14-F1
#
_cell.length_a   1.000
_cell.length_b   1.000
_cell.length_c   1.000
_cell.angle_alpha   90.00
_cell.angle_beta   90.00
_cell.angle_gamma   90.00
#
_symmetry.space_group_name_H-M   'P 1'
#
loop_
_entity.id
_entity.type
_entity.pdbx_description
1 polymer ?
#
loop_
_entity_poly.entity_id
_entity_poly.type
_entity_poly.pdbx_seq_one_letter_code
_entity_poly.pdbx_strand_id
1 'polypeptide(L)'
;MNQTLQLTDYIPQYVSLYYVDYRDDLDEHEDIQEECIRSNNMEKLYEKAYEWYEEQESSNMHDYLEETRKNMEADNLAGEYEEHEDEIRELIYDRNDSDPVKDLIRNSSVTNFFYSLGVEISGYLTGCSLRGESVAMACHKVRRALHLKKGQFDEKIEELVENATYGGELRIYFNAMFDRLI
;
A
#
# COMPACT_ATOMS: atom_id res chain seq x y z
N MET A 1 17.62 50.25 5.05
CA MET A 1 16.44 49.38 5.07
C MET A 1 16.99 48.00 4.80
N ASN A 2 17.07 47.15 5.82
CA ASN A 2 17.58 45.79 5.68
C ASN A 2 16.48 45.00 4.97
N GLN A 3 16.63 44.76 3.67
CA GLN A 3 15.88 43.71 2.99
C GLN A 3 16.47 42.41 3.51
N THR A 4 15.83 41.81 4.51
CA THR A 4 15.97 40.38 4.75
C THR A 4 15.46 39.73 3.47
N LEU A 5 16.37 39.27 2.63
CA LEU A 5 16.04 38.37 1.53
C LEU A 5 15.31 37.19 2.16
N GLN A 6 14.03 37.09 1.85
CA GLN A 6 13.28 35.91 2.22
C GLN A 6 13.70 34.87 1.17
N LEU A 7 14.58 33.93 1.54
CA LEU A 7 15.00 32.79 0.70
C LEU A 7 13.79 32.11 0.01
N THR A 8 12.61 32.22 0.64
CA THR A 8 11.32 31.79 0.14
C THR A 8 10.89 32.38 -1.20
N ASP A 9 11.40 33.56 -1.59
CA ASP A 9 11.04 34.27 -2.83
C ASP A 9 11.71 33.66 -4.07
N TYR A 10 12.84 32.96 -3.88
CA TYR A 10 13.59 32.31 -4.95
C TYR A 10 13.19 30.86 -5.18
N ILE A 11 12.49 30.27 -4.23
CA ILE A 11 12.02 28.89 -4.28
C ILE A 11 10.59 28.86 -4.85
N PRO A 12 10.25 27.94 -5.76
CA PRO A 12 8.88 27.74 -6.24
C PRO A 12 7.90 27.47 -5.09
N GLN A 13 6.66 28.00 -5.19
CA GLN A 13 5.63 27.76 -4.17
C GLN A 13 5.14 26.31 -4.13
N TYR A 14 5.21 25.62 -5.27
CA TYR A 14 4.83 24.22 -5.43
C TYR A 14 6.05 23.47 -5.93
N VAL A 15 6.45 22.44 -5.20
CA VAL A 15 7.60 21.59 -5.52
C VAL A 15 7.08 20.17 -5.62
N SER A 16 7.45 19.48 -6.70
CA SER A 16 7.21 18.04 -6.85
C SER A 16 8.56 17.37 -7.01
N LEU A 17 8.96 16.59 -6.01
CA LEU A 17 10.18 15.77 -6.06
C LEU A 17 9.91 14.40 -6.68
N TYR A 18 8.69 13.87 -6.52
CA TYR A 18 8.27 12.60 -7.07
C TYR A 18 7.26 12.80 -8.20
N TYR A 19 7.35 11.97 -9.23
CA TYR A 19 6.34 11.83 -10.26
C TYR A 19 6.12 10.34 -10.54
N VAL A 20 4.92 9.88 -10.19
CA VAL A 20 4.43 8.51 -10.43
C VAL A 20 3.62 8.52 -11.72
N ASP A 21 4.04 7.74 -12.71
CA ASP A 21 3.26 7.62 -13.95
C ASP A 21 1.94 6.89 -13.65
N TYR A 22 0.87 7.18 -14.39
CA TYR A 22 -0.41 6.48 -14.22
C TYR A 22 -0.32 4.97 -14.52
N ARG A 23 0.76 4.54 -15.18
CA ARG A 23 1.07 3.13 -15.45
C ARG A 23 1.89 2.46 -14.35
N ASP A 24 2.43 3.24 -13.41
CA ASP A 24 3.14 2.71 -12.27
C ASP A 24 2.09 2.38 -11.19
N ASP A 25 2.03 1.11 -10.82
CA ASP A 25 1.08 0.56 -9.86
C ASP A 25 1.74 -0.53 -9.00
N LEU A 26 0.94 -1.19 -8.16
CA LEU A 26 1.40 -2.24 -7.24
C LEU A 26 0.91 -3.64 -7.66
N ASP A 27 0.46 -3.81 -8.91
CA ASP A 27 -0.24 -5.04 -9.36
C ASP A 27 0.67 -6.29 -9.48
N GLU A 28 1.98 -6.17 -9.20
CA GLU A 28 2.92 -7.29 -9.10
C GLU A 28 3.75 -7.24 -7.78
N HIS A 29 3.29 -6.44 -6.83
CA HIS A 29 3.93 -6.19 -5.54
C HIS A 29 3.06 -6.68 -4.38
N GLU A 30 2.38 -7.82 -4.54
CA GLU A 30 1.49 -8.37 -3.50
C GLU A 30 2.25 -8.80 -2.24
N ASP A 31 3.55 -9.10 -2.36
CA ASP A 31 4.43 -9.38 -1.23
C ASP A 31 4.56 -8.17 -0.28
N ILE A 32 4.76 -6.98 -0.86
CA ILE A 32 4.83 -5.72 -0.11
C ILE A 32 3.45 -5.40 0.48
N GLN A 33 2.37 -5.56 -0.29
CA GLN A 33 1.00 -5.35 0.20
C GLN A 33 0.68 -6.29 1.37
N GLU A 34 1.06 -7.57 1.28
CA GLU A 34 0.86 -8.56 2.33
C GLU A 34 1.67 -8.22 3.59
N GLU A 35 2.93 -7.79 3.45
CA GLU A 35 3.76 -7.36 4.58
C GLU A 35 3.15 -6.15 5.29
N CYS A 36 2.61 -5.18 4.54
CA CYS A 36 1.94 -4.02 5.11
C CYS A 36 0.70 -4.41 5.92
N ILE A 37 -0.13 -5.32 5.40
CA ILE A 37 -1.31 -5.84 6.12
C ILE A 37 -0.89 -6.60 7.38
N ARG A 38 0.12 -7.48 7.28
CA ARG A 38 0.57 -8.31 8.41
C ARG A 38 1.20 -7.48 9.53
N SER A 39 1.90 -6.41 9.18
CA SER A 39 2.53 -5.48 10.14
C SER A 39 1.58 -4.38 10.62
N ASN A 40 0.40 -4.24 10.00
CA ASN A 40 -0.53 -3.13 10.19
C ASN A 40 0.18 -1.76 10.03
N ASN A 41 1.08 -1.66 9.06
CA ASN A 41 1.95 -0.51 8.85
C ASN A 41 2.29 -0.36 7.35
N MET A 42 2.33 0.89 6.86
CA MET A 42 2.71 1.23 5.48
C MET A 42 4.21 1.53 5.30
N GLU A 43 4.99 1.52 6.37
CA GLU A 43 6.42 1.87 6.37
C GLU A 43 7.20 1.11 5.30
N LYS A 44 6.90 -0.19 5.09
CA LYS A 44 7.60 -0.99 4.08
C LYS A 44 7.37 -0.49 2.66
N LEU A 45 6.14 -0.06 2.37
CA LEU A 45 5.80 0.52 1.08
C LEU A 45 6.45 1.89 0.89
N TYR A 46 6.53 2.70 1.95
CA TYR A 46 7.27 3.96 1.91
C TYR A 46 8.76 3.76 1.65
N GLU A 47 9.40 2.82 2.35
CA GLU A 47 10.81 2.46 2.09
C GLU A 47 11.03 2.10 0.62
N LYS A 48 10.16 1.23 0.07
CA LYS A 48 10.28 0.76 -1.31
C LYS A 48 9.98 1.84 -2.34
N ALA A 49 8.97 2.66 -2.10
CA ALA A 49 8.66 3.79 -2.98
C ALA A 49 9.82 4.79 -3.01
N TYR A 50 10.41 5.14 -1.87
CA TYR A 50 11.58 6.03 -1.85
C TYR A 50 12.79 5.41 -2.52
N GLU A 51 13.01 4.10 -2.41
CA GLU A 51 14.06 3.39 -3.16
C GLU A 51 13.81 3.43 -4.67
N TRP A 52 12.57 3.21 -5.13
CA TRP A 52 12.22 3.23 -6.55
C TRP A 52 12.37 4.61 -7.19
N TYR A 53 12.07 5.67 -6.44
CA TYR A 53 12.10 7.04 -6.94
C TYR A 53 13.33 7.84 -6.45
N GLU A 54 14.35 7.19 -5.85
CA GLU A 54 15.56 7.84 -5.34
C GLU A 54 16.30 8.63 -6.44
N GLU A 55 16.50 8.02 -7.61
CA GLU A 55 17.17 8.70 -8.73
C GLU A 55 16.39 9.92 -9.22
N GLN A 56 15.06 9.81 -9.26
CA GLN A 56 14.17 10.89 -9.70
C GLN A 56 14.18 12.05 -8.69
N GLU A 57 14.11 11.73 -7.41
CA GLU A 57 14.14 12.71 -6.32
C GLU A 57 15.47 13.47 -6.32
N SER A 58 16.60 12.75 -6.43
CA SER A 58 17.93 13.35 -6.52
C SER A 58 18.09 14.26 -7.74
N SER A 59 17.60 13.82 -8.91
CA SER A 59 17.63 14.64 -10.13
C SER A 59 16.78 15.90 -10.00
N ASN A 60 15.52 15.77 -9.54
CA ASN A 60 14.60 16.89 -9.41
C ASN A 60 15.10 17.89 -8.35
N MET A 61 15.61 17.39 -7.23
CA MET A 61 16.23 18.21 -6.18
C MET A 61 17.42 19.00 -6.76
N HIS A 62 18.28 18.35 -7.54
CA HIS A 62 19.41 19.03 -8.19
C HIS A 62 18.94 20.15 -9.12
N ASP A 63 17.90 19.91 -9.92
CA ASP A 63 17.35 20.90 -10.84
C ASP A 63 16.78 22.12 -10.09
N TYR A 64 16.02 21.91 -9.00
CA TYR A 64 15.50 23.02 -8.18
C TYR A 64 16.62 23.83 -7.50
N LEU A 65 17.66 23.16 -7.01
CA LEU A 65 18.82 23.81 -6.42
C LEU A 65 19.59 24.63 -7.46
N GLU A 66 19.81 24.08 -8.67
CA GLU A 66 20.48 24.80 -9.76
C GLU A 66 19.67 26.00 -10.25
N GLU A 67 18.33 25.87 -10.34
CA GLU A 67 17.44 26.98 -10.70
C GLU A 67 17.47 28.08 -9.63
N THR A 68 17.35 27.71 -8.35
CA THR A 68 17.43 28.66 -7.22
C THR A 68 18.78 29.37 -7.20
N ARG A 69 19.87 28.63 -7.42
CA ARG A 69 21.22 29.18 -7.54
C ARG A 69 21.32 30.19 -8.68
N LYS A 70 20.84 29.85 -9.88
CA LYS A 70 20.85 30.76 -11.05
C LYS A 70 20.06 32.04 -10.77
N ASN A 71 18.91 31.94 -10.09
CA ASN A 71 18.09 33.10 -9.74
C ASN A 71 18.78 34.01 -8.71
N MET A 72 19.43 33.44 -7.69
CA MET A 72 20.19 34.21 -6.70
C MET A 72 21.49 34.79 -7.28
N GLU A 73 22.19 34.07 -8.16
CA GLU A 73 23.36 34.58 -8.88
C GLU A 73 23.02 35.79 -9.76
N ALA A 74 21.85 35.80 -10.41
CA ALA A 74 21.37 36.93 -11.19
C ALA A 74 21.19 38.21 -10.33
N ASP A 75 20.88 38.05 -9.04
CA ASP A 75 20.74 39.13 -8.07
C ASP A 75 22.04 39.45 -7.30
N ASN A 76 23.17 38.83 -7.68
CA ASN A 76 24.49 38.91 -7.00
C ASN A 76 24.52 38.34 -5.57
N LEU A 77 23.66 37.38 -5.27
CA LEU A 77 23.52 36.74 -3.96
C LEU A 77 24.15 35.33 -3.91
N ALA A 78 25.12 35.07 -4.79
CA ALA A 78 25.79 33.77 -4.88
C ALA A 78 26.43 33.33 -3.54
N GLY A 79 26.98 34.29 -2.77
CA GLY A 79 27.55 34.00 -1.45
C GLY A 79 26.51 33.61 -0.40
N GLU A 80 25.32 34.20 -0.43
CA GLU A 80 24.23 33.84 0.48
C GLU A 80 23.65 32.47 0.14
N TYR A 81 23.64 32.09 -1.14
CA TYR A 81 23.24 30.74 -1.55
C TYR A 81 24.18 29.67 -0.95
N GLU A 82 25.50 29.87 -1.03
CA GLU A 82 26.47 28.92 -0.46
C GLU A 82 26.36 28.83 1.08
N GLU A 83 26.03 29.94 1.75
CA GLU A 83 25.85 29.96 3.21
C GLU A 83 24.53 29.30 3.67
N HIS A 84 23.48 29.34 2.83
CA HIS A 84 22.14 28.84 3.16
C HIS A 84 21.68 27.65 2.31
N GLU A 85 22.59 26.92 1.66
CA GLU A 85 22.25 25.80 0.76
C GLU A 85 21.41 24.72 1.47
N ASP A 86 21.78 24.37 2.71
CA ASP A 86 21.06 23.38 3.51
C ASP A 86 19.65 23.87 3.88
N GLU A 87 19.49 25.16 4.19
CA GLU A 87 18.17 25.76 4.48
C GLU A 87 17.28 25.78 3.23
N ILE A 88 17.86 26.06 2.05
CA ILE A 88 17.14 26.00 0.77
C ILE A 88 16.67 24.57 0.51
N ARG A 89 17.54 23.57 0.75
CA ARG A 89 17.19 22.15 0.58
C ARG A 89 16.04 21.75 1.51
N GLU A 90 16.09 22.11 2.78
CA GLU A 90 15.00 21.87 3.74
C GLU A 90 13.70 22.54 3.30
N LEU A 91 13.76 23.79 2.82
CA LEU A 91 12.59 24.52 2.31
C LEU A 91 11.97 23.86 1.06
N ILE A 92 12.78 23.25 0.19
CA ILE A 92 12.29 22.48 -0.97
C ILE A 92 11.55 21.23 -0.50
N TYR A 93 12.09 20.50 0.50
CA TYR A 93 11.39 19.36 1.10
C TYR A 93 10.09 19.77 1.80
N ASP A 94 10.08 20.87 2.54
CA ASP A 94 8.90 21.38 3.24
C ASP A 94 7.77 21.78 2.27
N ARG A 95 8.12 22.22 1.06
CA ARG A 95 7.18 22.56 0.00
C ARG A 95 6.80 21.40 -0.90
N ASN A 96 7.46 20.25 -0.75
CA ASN A 96 7.16 19.06 -1.53
C ASN A 96 5.81 18.48 -1.09
N ASP A 97 4.83 18.51 -1.98
CA ASP A 97 3.50 17.96 -1.75
C ASP A 97 3.28 16.59 -2.42
N SER A 98 4.27 16.11 -3.18
CA SER A 98 4.22 14.82 -3.84
C SER A 98 4.36 13.65 -2.86
N ASP A 99 3.48 12.65 -3.00
CA ASP A 99 3.46 11.44 -2.19
C ASP A 99 3.37 10.21 -3.13
N PRO A 100 4.51 9.58 -3.45
CA PRO A 100 4.54 8.50 -4.43
C PRO A 100 3.72 7.29 -3.98
N VAL A 101 3.62 7.04 -2.67
CA VAL A 101 2.83 5.92 -2.13
C VAL A 101 1.34 6.12 -2.39
N LYS A 102 0.82 7.33 -2.14
CA LYS A 102 -0.58 7.63 -2.42
C LYS A 102 -0.92 7.50 -3.90
N ASP A 103 -0.02 7.95 -4.77
CA ASP A 103 -0.23 7.87 -6.21
C ASP A 103 -0.17 6.42 -6.72
N LEU A 104 0.80 5.61 -6.25
CA LEU A 104 0.88 4.18 -6.56
C LEU A 104 -0.39 3.43 -6.12
N ILE A 105 -0.87 3.67 -4.89
CA ILE A 105 -2.11 3.06 -4.38
C ILE A 105 -3.31 3.46 -5.25
N ARG A 106 -3.37 4.73 -5.68
CA ARG A 106 -4.47 5.22 -6.53
C ARG A 106 -4.48 4.54 -7.90
N ASN A 107 -3.30 4.26 -8.45
CA ASN A 107 -3.15 3.62 -9.76
C ASN A 107 -3.36 2.10 -9.70
N SER A 108 -3.16 1.50 -8.52
CA SER A 108 -3.29 0.05 -8.29
C SER A 108 -4.72 -0.45 -8.38
N SER A 109 -4.87 -1.69 -8.84
CA SER A 109 -6.17 -2.34 -8.93
C SER A 109 -6.56 -3.00 -7.61
N VAL A 110 -7.84 -3.41 -7.53
CA VAL A 110 -8.36 -4.09 -6.34
C VAL A 110 -7.85 -5.52 -6.32
N THR A 111 -7.05 -5.86 -5.31
CA THR A 111 -6.48 -7.19 -5.13
C THR A 111 -7.50 -8.19 -4.57
N ASN A 112 -7.41 -9.44 -5.02
CA ASN A 112 -8.18 -10.55 -4.45
C ASN A 112 -7.46 -11.10 -3.21
N PHE A 113 -8.08 -10.97 -2.04
CA PHE A 113 -7.56 -11.49 -0.78
C PHE A 113 -8.35 -12.71 -0.32
N PHE A 114 -7.69 -13.53 0.50
CA PHE A 114 -8.37 -14.55 1.29
C PHE A 114 -7.98 -14.46 2.75
N TYR A 115 -8.95 -14.68 3.63
CA TYR A 115 -8.72 -14.89 5.05
C TYR A 115 -8.88 -16.38 5.36
N SER A 116 -7.80 -17.01 5.84
CA SER A 116 -7.87 -18.37 6.34
C SER A 116 -8.45 -18.40 7.75
N LEU A 117 -9.44 -19.29 7.97
CA LEU A 117 -9.98 -19.57 9.29
C LEU A 117 -9.25 -20.70 10.02
N GLY A 118 -8.25 -21.33 9.38
CA GLY A 118 -7.47 -22.44 9.95
C GLY A 118 -8.29 -23.70 10.24
N VAL A 119 -9.46 -23.84 9.62
CA VAL A 119 -10.37 -24.98 9.83
C VAL A 119 -10.43 -25.82 8.57
N GLU A 120 -10.09 -27.10 8.71
CA GLU A 120 -10.13 -28.07 7.62
C GLU A 120 -11.46 -28.84 7.63
N ILE A 121 -12.09 -28.89 6.46
CA ILE A 121 -13.32 -29.63 6.17
C ILE A 121 -12.95 -30.87 5.35
N SER A 122 -13.35 -32.05 5.81
CA SER A 122 -13.01 -33.28 5.09
C SER A 122 -13.85 -33.43 3.82
N GLY A 123 -13.24 -33.91 2.74
CA GLY A 123 -13.92 -34.24 1.49
C GLY A 123 -14.48 -35.66 1.44
N TYR A 124 -14.98 -36.04 0.27
CA TYR A 124 -15.33 -37.43 -0.05
C TYR A 124 -14.07 -38.28 -0.22
N LEU A 125 -14.16 -39.52 0.24
CA LEU A 125 -13.08 -40.49 0.06
C LEU A 125 -13.06 -40.95 -1.41
N THR A 126 -11.87 -41.07 -1.99
CA THR A 126 -11.70 -41.49 -3.39
C THR A 126 -12.41 -42.82 -3.66
N GLY A 127 -13.34 -42.82 -4.62
CA GLY A 127 -14.10 -44.02 -5.00
C GLY A 127 -15.21 -44.42 -4.03
N CYS A 128 -15.57 -43.56 -3.07
CA CYS A 128 -16.62 -43.82 -2.09
C CYS A 128 -17.58 -42.62 -1.95
N SER A 129 -18.87 -42.88 -1.79
CA SER A 129 -19.88 -41.85 -1.49
C SER A 129 -19.84 -41.40 -0.02
N LEU A 130 -18.92 -41.94 0.79
CA LEU A 130 -18.73 -41.56 2.18
C LEU A 130 -17.70 -40.44 2.30
N ARG A 131 -18.06 -39.47 3.12
CA ARG A 131 -17.22 -38.33 3.48
C ARG A 131 -16.37 -38.67 4.70
N GLY A 132 -15.17 -38.09 4.80
CA GLY A 132 -14.27 -38.33 5.94
C GLY A 132 -14.87 -37.92 7.30
N GLU A 133 -15.83 -36.99 7.29
CA GLU A 133 -16.63 -36.60 8.44
C GLU A 133 -18.10 -36.39 8.06
N SER A 134 -19.01 -36.42 9.03
CA SER A 134 -20.42 -36.16 8.77
C SER A 134 -20.66 -34.70 8.40
N VAL A 135 -21.63 -34.44 7.50
CA VAL A 135 -22.03 -33.08 7.09
C VAL A 135 -22.38 -32.24 8.31
N ALA A 136 -23.09 -32.80 9.29
CA ALA A 136 -23.42 -32.11 10.55
C ALA A 136 -22.18 -31.65 11.34
N MET A 137 -21.11 -32.45 11.36
CA MET A 137 -19.84 -32.10 12.01
C MET A 137 -19.12 -30.99 11.25
N ALA A 138 -19.04 -31.09 9.93
CA ALA A 138 -18.48 -30.03 9.08
C ALA A 138 -19.25 -28.70 9.25
N CYS A 139 -20.59 -28.73 9.21
CA CYS A 139 -21.42 -27.55 9.48
C CYS A 139 -21.21 -27.01 10.90
N HIS A 140 -20.94 -27.87 11.89
CA HIS A 140 -20.60 -27.42 13.25
C HIS A 140 -19.26 -26.68 13.28
N LYS A 141 -18.22 -27.22 12.61
CA LYS A 141 -16.91 -26.58 12.48
C LYS A 141 -17.01 -25.20 11.81
N VAL A 142 -17.75 -25.10 10.70
CA VAL A 142 -17.97 -23.82 10.00
C VAL A 142 -18.65 -22.79 10.91
N ARG A 143 -19.72 -23.18 11.62
CA ARG A 143 -20.39 -22.27 12.58
C ARG A 143 -19.45 -21.80 13.69
N ARG A 144 -18.61 -22.69 14.21
CA ARG A 144 -17.63 -22.36 15.25
C ARG A 144 -16.56 -21.40 14.74
N ALA A 145 -16.05 -21.63 13.52
CA ALA A 145 -15.05 -20.78 12.86
C ALA A 145 -15.57 -19.36 12.61
N LEU A 146 -16.84 -19.24 12.20
CA LEU A 146 -17.48 -17.96 11.88
C LEU A 146 -18.22 -17.32 13.06
N HIS A 147 -18.13 -17.92 14.26
CA HIS A 147 -18.85 -17.46 15.47
C HIS A 147 -20.37 -17.30 15.30
N LEU A 148 -21.00 -18.16 14.48
CA LEU A 148 -22.43 -18.12 14.18
C LEU A 148 -23.26 -18.90 15.21
N LYS A 149 -24.48 -18.43 15.49
CA LYS A 149 -25.44 -19.16 16.34
C LYS A 149 -26.08 -20.31 15.54
N LYS A 150 -26.44 -21.38 16.23
CA LYS A 150 -27.22 -22.48 15.64
C LYS A 150 -28.54 -21.94 15.05
N GLY A 151 -28.89 -22.35 13.83
CA GLY A 151 -30.07 -21.83 13.12
C GLY A 151 -29.77 -20.65 12.20
N GLN A 152 -28.62 -19.98 12.34
CA GLN A 152 -28.24 -18.90 11.42
C GLN A 152 -27.56 -19.46 10.18
N PHE A 153 -28.14 -19.14 9.01
CA PHE A 153 -27.59 -19.51 7.70
C PHE A 153 -27.40 -21.03 7.49
N ASP A 154 -28.17 -21.87 8.19
CA ASP A 154 -27.99 -23.33 8.18
C ASP A 154 -28.00 -23.91 6.76
N GLU A 155 -28.95 -23.51 5.91
CA GLU A 155 -29.04 -23.95 4.51
C GLU A 155 -27.78 -23.57 3.70
N LYS A 156 -27.28 -22.33 3.87
CA LYS A 156 -26.08 -21.85 3.17
C LYS A 156 -24.80 -22.55 3.64
N ILE A 157 -24.74 -22.88 4.93
CA ILE A 157 -23.60 -23.60 5.52
C ILE A 157 -23.59 -25.04 5.03
N GLU A 158 -24.76 -25.67 4.94
CA GLU A 158 -24.90 -27.02 4.40
C GLU A 158 -24.53 -27.05 2.92
N GLU A 159 -25.05 -26.12 2.11
CA GLU A 159 -24.69 -25.97 0.70
C GLU A 159 -23.17 -25.75 0.52
N LEU A 160 -22.55 -24.89 1.33
CA LEU A 160 -21.10 -24.66 1.31
C LEU A 160 -20.32 -25.95 1.58
N VAL A 161 -20.76 -26.71 2.58
CA VAL A 161 -20.12 -27.97 2.97
C VAL A 161 -20.31 -29.02 1.88
N GLU A 162 -21.50 -29.15 1.28
CA GLU A 162 -21.80 -30.09 0.20
C GLU A 162 -20.98 -29.80 -1.06
N ASN A 163 -20.83 -28.52 -1.42
CA ASN A 163 -20.02 -28.11 -2.56
C ASN A 163 -18.51 -28.34 -2.35
N ALA A 164 -18.05 -28.51 -1.10
CA ALA A 164 -16.68 -28.86 -0.77
C ALA A 164 -16.39 -30.36 -0.95
N THR A 165 -16.56 -30.86 -2.18
CA THR A 165 -16.46 -32.29 -2.53
C THR A 165 -15.08 -32.88 -2.25
N TYR A 166 -14.01 -32.13 -2.49
CA TYR A 166 -12.64 -32.54 -2.21
C TYR A 166 -12.18 -32.16 -0.79
N GLY A 167 -13.03 -31.45 -0.03
CA GLY A 167 -12.64 -30.86 1.24
C GLY A 167 -11.69 -29.68 1.06
N GLY A 168 -11.00 -29.33 2.14
CA GLY A 168 -10.00 -28.27 2.16
C GLY A 168 -10.15 -27.32 3.34
N GLU A 169 -9.31 -26.30 3.36
CA GLU A 169 -9.33 -25.24 4.36
C GLU A 169 -10.46 -24.25 4.09
N LEU A 170 -11.20 -23.91 5.13
CA LEU A 170 -12.23 -22.88 5.07
C LEU A 170 -11.59 -21.49 4.94
N ARG A 171 -11.83 -20.85 3.78
CA ARG A 171 -11.29 -19.53 3.43
C ARG A 171 -12.42 -18.57 3.04
N ILE A 172 -12.27 -17.31 3.41
CA ILE A 172 -13.16 -16.22 2.99
C ILE A 172 -12.43 -15.43 1.92
N TYR A 173 -12.98 -15.41 0.70
CA TYR A 173 -12.44 -14.62 -0.40
C TYR A 173 -13.15 -13.27 -0.47
N PHE A 174 -12.40 -12.19 -0.68
CA PHE A 174 -12.95 -10.85 -0.84
C PHE A 174 -12.01 -9.99 -1.69
N ASN A 175 -12.58 -8.97 -2.33
CA ASN A 175 -11.82 -7.98 -3.08
C ASN A 175 -11.74 -6.71 -2.23
N ALA A 176 -10.52 -6.21 -2.02
CA ALA A 176 -10.30 -4.96 -1.30
C ALA A 176 -9.02 -4.28 -1.82
N MET A 177 -8.93 -2.97 -1.64
CA MET A 177 -7.64 -2.31 -1.70
C MET A 177 -6.93 -2.56 -0.36
N PHE A 178 -5.64 -2.89 -0.40
CA PHE A 178 -4.90 -3.28 0.80
C PHE A 178 -4.81 -2.15 1.84
N ASP A 179 -4.80 -0.88 1.39
CA ASP A 179 -4.76 0.30 2.26
C ASP A 179 -5.97 0.42 3.19
N ARG A 180 -7.10 -0.17 2.81
CA ARG A 180 -8.32 -0.21 3.63
C ARG A 180 -8.32 -1.31 4.69
N LEU A 181 -7.33 -2.20 4.65
CA LEU A 181 -7.20 -3.35 5.55
C LEU A 181 -6.20 -3.10 6.68
N ILE A 182 -5.52 -1.95 6.67
CA ILE A 182 -4.50 -1.50 7.64
C ILE A 182 -5.12 -0.45 8.56
#